data_AF-A0A954GAW9-F1
#
_entry.id   AF-A0A954GAW9-F1
#
_cell.length_a   1.000
_cell.length_b   1.000
_cell.length_c   1.000
_cell.angle_alpha   90.00
_cell.angle_beta   90.00
_cell.angle_gamma   90.00
#
_symmetry.space_group_name_H-M   'P 1'
#
loop_
_entity.id
_entity.type
_entity.pdbx_description
1 polymer ?
#
loop_
_entity_poly.entity_id
_entity_poly.type
_entity_poly.pdbx_seq_one_letter_code
_entity_poly.pdbx_strand_id
1 'polypeptide(L)'
;MRSTRELDLTKLNSATKYPSIPTYHALGERGALLSETIDFNGEPLIATEKVDGTNSRIILMPDGCYLIGSREELLHARGDLIHNPALGIVETLKPTADRIVETVSAPADVITVVYLETYGGKTTAAAKQYTSQREFGYRVFDVSRIAMEHLDASREAIAAWRENGGQSFLEEQELADLAASLELELTPRIELREPLPTSIPETHAWLESMLPATLVALDTEAGGRPEGLVVRTADRSRIAKIRFEDYQRHQKRAAGKK
;
A
#
# COMPACT_ATOMS: atom_id res chain seq x y z
N MET A 1 16.72 -0.21 25.31
CA MET A 1 15.62 -0.21 24.34
C MET A 1 14.75 1.00 24.63
N ARG A 2 14.52 1.87 23.63
CA ARG A 2 13.68 3.07 23.82
C ARG A 2 12.20 2.64 23.89
N SER A 3 11.49 3.10 24.91
CA SER A 3 10.05 2.81 25.06
C SER A 3 9.25 3.61 24.05
N THR A 4 8.22 2.98 23.45
CA THR A 4 7.28 3.64 22.53
C THR A 4 6.63 4.86 23.18
N ARG A 5 6.39 4.82 24.49
CA ARG A 5 5.76 5.91 25.27
C ARG A 5 6.63 7.15 25.42
N GLU A 6 7.93 7.03 25.18
CA GLU A 6 8.90 8.12 25.33
C GLU A 6 9.25 8.76 23.98
N LEU A 7 8.77 8.19 22.87
CA LEU A 7 9.06 8.67 21.53
C LEU A 7 8.23 9.90 21.15
N ASP A 8 8.84 10.77 20.34
CA ASP A 8 8.09 11.77 19.58
C ASP A 8 7.27 11.08 18.49
N LEU A 9 5.98 10.90 18.75
CA LEU A 9 5.04 10.25 17.83
C LEU A 9 4.91 10.98 16.49
N THR A 10 5.24 12.28 16.42
CA THR A 10 5.22 13.01 15.14
C THR A 10 6.37 12.59 14.24
N LYS A 11 7.55 12.29 14.81
CA LYS A 11 8.68 11.72 14.10
C LYS A 11 8.42 10.28 13.69
N LEU A 12 7.85 9.47 14.59
CA LEU A 12 7.45 8.10 14.28
C LEU A 12 6.46 8.08 13.11
N ASN A 13 5.39 8.88 13.20
CA ASN A 13 4.41 9.01 12.13
C ASN A 13 5.07 9.36 10.78
N SER A 14 6.00 10.33 10.77
CA SER A 14 6.74 10.70 9.56
C SER A 14 7.59 9.53 9.04
N ALA A 15 8.35 8.86 9.90
CA ALA A 15 9.24 7.77 9.51
C ALA A 15 8.46 6.58 8.90
N THR A 16 7.24 6.33 9.38
CA THR A 16 6.44 5.18 8.97
C THR A 16 5.40 5.49 7.88
N LYS A 17 5.40 6.68 7.27
CA LYS A 17 4.51 6.94 6.11
C LYS A 17 4.91 6.06 4.94
N TYR A 18 3.92 5.55 4.20
CA TYR A 18 4.21 4.87 2.95
C TYR A 18 4.54 5.91 1.87
N PRO A 19 5.63 5.76 1.09
CA PRO A 19 5.98 6.70 0.03
C PRO A 19 4.92 6.73 -1.08
N SER A 20 4.97 7.77 -1.92
CA SER A 20 4.10 7.84 -3.09
C SER A 20 4.57 6.86 -4.18
N ILE A 21 3.63 6.12 -4.78
CA ILE A 21 3.92 5.30 -5.97
C ILE A 21 3.76 6.17 -7.23
N PRO A 22 4.78 6.25 -8.11
CA PRO A 22 4.68 6.99 -9.37
C PRO A 22 3.70 6.30 -10.33
N THR A 23 3.02 7.10 -11.17
CA THR A 23 2.20 6.55 -12.25
C THR A 23 3.11 6.01 -13.35
N TYR A 24 2.79 4.85 -13.93
CA TYR A 24 3.63 4.19 -14.93
C TYR A 24 3.90 5.10 -16.13
N HIS A 25 2.88 5.71 -16.71
CA HIS A 25 3.03 6.83 -17.64
C HIS A 25 3.08 8.14 -16.84
N ALA A 26 4.06 8.99 -17.13
CA ALA A 26 4.23 10.27 -16.45
C ALA A 26 2.96 11.13 -16.59
N LEU A 27 2.64 11.88 -15.53
CA LEU A 27 1.50 12.80 -15.51
C LEU A 27 1.97 14.20 -15.93
N GLY A 28 1.44 14.67 -17.05
CA GLY A 28 1.58 16.05 -17.52
C GLY A 28 0.51 16.99 -16.96
N GLU A 29 0.34 18.14 -17.62
CA GLU A 29 -0.61 19.16 -17.18
C GLU A 29 -2.04 18.61 -17.00
N ARG A 30 -2.67 19.03 -15.89
CA ARG A 30 -4.03 18.62 -15.52
C ARG A 30 -4.19 17.10 -15.44
N GLY A 31 -3.12 16.34 -15.23
CA GLY A 31 -3.13 14.87 -15.12
C GLY A 31 -3.34 14.15 -16.45
N ALA A 32 -2.90 14.73 -17.57
CA ALA A 32 -2.85 14.00 -18.85
C ALA A 32 -1.67 13.02 -18.84
N LEU A 33 -1.87 11.78 -19.28
CA LEU A 33 -0.75 10.84 -19.45
C LEU A 33 0.18 11.30 -20.58
N LEU A 34 1.48 11.23 -20.33
CA LEU A 34 2.57 11.42 -21.30
C LEU A 34 3.10 10.04 -21.74
N SER A 35 3.86 10.01 -22.83
CA SER A 35 4.45 8.76 -23.35
C SER A 35 5.65 8.26 -22.55
N GLU A 36 6.23 9.09 -21.69
CA GLU A 36 7.34 8.69 -20.83
C GLU A 36 6.85 7.68 -19.79
N THR A 37 7.52 6.53 -19.73
CA THR A 37 7.19 5.45 -18.80
C THR A 37 8.29 5.24 -17.77
N ILE A 38 7.93 4.70 -16.60
CA ILE A 38 8.91 4.13 -15.67
C ILE A 38 9.64 2.98 -16.35
N ASP A 39 10.97 3.09 -16.45
CA ASP A 39 11.82 2.00 -16.92
C ASP A 39 12.04 1.01 -15.78
N PHE A 40 11.92 -0.28 -16.07
CA PHE A 40 12.18 -1.38 -15.15
C PHE A 40 13.47 -2.15 -15.50
N ASN A 41 14.28 -1.63 -16.41
CA ASN A 41 15.57 -2.20 -16.83
C ASN A 41 15.49 -3.65 -17.36
N GLY A 42 14.32 -4.09 -17.82
CA GLY A 42 14.08 -5.47 -18.24
C GLY A 42 14.06 -6.49 -17.10
N GLU A 43 13.98 -6.04 -15.85
CA GLU A 43 13.87 -6.93 -14.70
C GLU A 43 12.51 -7.65 -14.67
N PRO A 44 12.45 -8.89 -14.14
CA PRO A 44 11.18 -9.56 -13.89
C PRO A 44 10.29 -8.73 -12.96
N LEU A 45 9.02 -8.62 -13.34
CA LEU A 45 8.05 -7.79 -12.64
C LEU A 45 7.01 -8.65 -11.92
N ILE A 46 6.58 -8.13 -10.77
CA ILE A 46 5.46 -8.64 -10.01
C ILE A 46 4.33 -7.63 -10.16
N ALA A 47 3.17 -8.10 -10.60
CA ALA A 47 1.95 -7.31 -10.62
C ALA A 47 1.03 -7.72 -9.46
N THR A 48 0.36 -6.74 -8.87
CA THR A 48 -0.74 -6.97 -7.93
C THR A 48 -1.87 -6.00 -8.24
N GLU A 49 -3.09 -6.35 -7.87
CA GLU A 49 -4.19 -5.38 -7.90
C GLU A 49 -3.83 -4.16 -7.03
N LYS A 50 -4.07 -2.97 -7.58
CA LYS A 50 -4.15 -1.75 -6.79
C LYS A 50 -5.56 -1.70 -6.18
N VAL A 51 -5.66 -2.08 -4.91
CA VAL A 51 -6.91 -2.06 -4.17
C VAL A 51 -7.30 -0.61 -3.87
N ASP A 52 -8.57 -0.28 -4.10
CA ASP A 52 -9.14 1.05 -3.84
C ASP A 52 -9.81 1.06 -2.46
N GLY A 53 -9.03 1.46 -1.46
CA GLY A 53 -9.50 1.60 -0.10
C GLY A 53 -8.84 2.78 0.57
N THR A 54 -8.30 2.54 1.75
CA THR A 54 -7.46 3.51 2.45
C THR A 54 -6.18 2.85 2.90
N ASN A 55 -5.08 3.45 2.50
CA ASN A 55 -3.76 3.09 2.99
C ASN A 55 -3.72 3.13 4.52
N SER A 56 -3.36 2.00 5.09
CA SER A 56 -3.24 1.77 6.51
C SER A 56 -1.93 1.07 6.84
N ARG A 57 -1.57 1.09 8.12
CA ARG A 57 -0.34 0.46 8.60
C ARG A 57 -0.51 -0.07 10.02
N ILE A 58 0.14 -1.19 10.28
CA ILE A 58 0.43 -1.71 11.62
C ILE A 58 1.92 -1.49 11.87
N ILE A 59 2.24 -0.78 12.94
CA ILE A 59 3.62 -0.46 13.34
C ILE A 59 3.94 -1.30 14.57
N LEU A 60 4.87 -2.24 14.44
CA LEU A 60 5.33 -3.10 15.51
C LEU A 60 6.60 -2.50 16.12
N MET A 61 6.58 -2.30 17.43
CA MET A 61 7.67 -1.68 18.17
C MET A 61 8.50 -2.75 18.90
N PRO A 62 9.81 -2.53 19.11
CA PRO A 62 10.67 -3.47 19.85
C PRO A 62 10.23 -3.76 21.28
N ASP A 63 9.47 -2.86 21.91
CA ASP A 63 8.92 -3.02 23.26
C ASP A 63 7.63 -3.83 23.34
N GLY A 64 7.20 -4.45 22.24
CA GLY A 64 5.95 -5.23 22.18
C GLY A 64 4.69 -4.38 22.14
N CYS A 65 4.83 -3.05 22.04
CA CYS A 65 3.74 -2.17 21.67
C CYS A 65 3.46 -2.28 20.16
N TYR A 66 2.24 -1.95 19.75
CA TYR A 66 1.94 -1.66 18.36
C TYR A 66 1.15 -0.36 18.24
N LEU A 67 1.23 0.25 17.06
CA LEU A 67 0.37 1.35 16.65
C LEU A 67 -0.33 1.00 15.34
N ILE A 68 -1.52 1.58 15.13
CA ILE A 68 -2.27 1.49 13.88
C ILE A 68 -2.44 2.91 13.35
N GLY A 69 -2.23 3.10 12.05
CA GLY A 69 -2.36 4.40 11.40
C GLY A 69 -2.98 4.32 10.02
N SER A 70 -3.48 5.45 9.56
CA SER A 70 -3.68 5.71 8.12
C SER A 70 -2.34 6.10 7.49
N ARG A 71 -2.34 6.48 6.22
CA ARG A 71 -1.17 7.12 5.58
C ARG A 71 -0.66 8.33 6.35
N GLU A 72 -1.58 9.18 6.81
CA GLU A 72 -1.24 10.53 7.32
C GLU A 72 -1.14 10.59 8.84
N GLU A 73 -1.88 9.75 9.55
CA GLU A 73 -2.06 9.87 11.00
C GLU A 73 -1.87 8.53 11.72
N LEU A 74 -1.48 8.61 13.00
CA LEU A 74 -1.56 7.50 13.94
C LEU A 74 -2.94 7.56 14.61
N LEU A 75 -3.65 6.44 14.61
CA LEU A 75 -5.05 6.36 15.00
C LEU A 75 -5.27 5.60 16.31
N HIS A 76 -4.36 4.70 16.64
CA HIS A 76 -4.46 3.84 17.82
C HIS A 76 -3.07 3.36 18.25
N ALA A 77 -2.87 3.19 19.55
CA ALA A 77 -1.79 2.44 20.15
C ALA A 77 -2.36 1.36 21.08
N ARG A 78 -1.59 0.28 21.29
CA ARG A 78 -1.98 -0.83 22.16
C ARG A 78 -2.36 -0.32 23.56
N GLY A 79 -3.59 -0.61 23.97
CA GLY A 79 -4.12 -0.20 25.28
C GLY A 79 -4.72 1.21 25.31
N ASP A 80 -4.90 1.86 24.17
CA ASP A 80 -5.63 3.14 24.11
C ASP A 80 -7.06 3.00 24.65
N LEU A 81 -7.47 4.03 25.39
CA LEU A 81 -8.81 4.14 25.97
C LEU A 81 -9.80 4.85 25.03
N ILE A 82 -9.29 5.69 24.13
CA ILE A 82 -10.12 6.51 23.23
C ILE A 82 -10.24 5.78 21.90
N HIS A 83 -11.47 5.45 21.53
CA HIS A 83 -11.75 4.82 20.25
C HIS A 83 -11.73 5.84 19.11
N ASN A 84 -11.00 5.53 18.02
CA ASN A 84 -11.01 6.29 16.78
C ASN A 84 -11.66 5.46 15.66
N PRO A 85 -12.89 5.81 15.22
CA PRO A 85 -13.61 5.06 14.19
C PRO A 85 -13.21 5.42 12.74
N ALA A 86 -12.15 6.22 12.53
CA ALA A 86 -11.80 6.74 11.23
C ALA A 86 -11.64 5.62 10.18
N LEU A 87 -12.51 5.67 9.17
CA LEU A 87 -12.48 4.79 7.99
C LEU A 87 -12.50 3.29 8.31
N GLY A 88 -12.95 2.89 9.52
CA GLY A 88 -12.96 1.48 9.95
C GLY A 88 -11.58 0.85 10.10
N ILE A 89 -10.49 1.63 10.03
CA ILE A 89 -9.11 1.11 10.01
C ILE A 89 -8.78 0.39 11.32
N VAL A 90 -8.99 1.05 12.46
CA VAL A 90 -8.61 0.49 13.77
C VAL A 90 -9.43 -0.76 14.08
N GLU A 91 -10.74 -0.72 13.83
CA GLU A 91 -11.63 -1.87 14.04
C GLU A 91 -11.19 -3.08 13.22
N THR A 92 -10.85 -2.86 11.94
CA THR A 92 -10.43 -3.92 11.02
C THR A 92 -9.07 -4.51 11.40
N LEU A 93 -8.10 -3.66 11.78
CA LEU A 93 -6.71 -4.08 11.94
C LEU A 93 -6.33 -4.49 13.36
N LYS A 94 -7.04 -4.01 14.39
CA LYS A 94 -6.70 -4.28 15.80
C LYS A 94 -6.62 -5.77 16.13
N PRO A 95 -7.58 -6.64 15.73
CA PRO A 95 -7.47 -8.08 16.01
C PRO A 95 -6.21 -8.70 15.42
N THR A 96 -5.80 -8.25 14.22
CA THR A 96 -4.58 -8.71 13.55
C THR A 96 -3.34 -8.20 14.27
N ALA A 97 -3.31 -6.93 14.66
CA ALA A 97 -2.18 -6.34 15.38
C ALA A 97 -1.97 -7.00 16.75
N ASP A 98 -3.06 -7.24 17.51
CA ASP A 98 -3.03 -7.97 18.78
C ASP A 98 -2.41 -9.37 18.60
N ARG A 99 -2.87 -10.13 17.59
CA ARG A 99 -2.36 -11.48 17.28
C ARG A 99 -0.87 -11.49 16.91
N ILE A 100 -0.43 -10.52 16.09
CA ILE A 100 0.98 -10.46 15.65
C ILE A 100 1.90 -10.26 16.85
N VAL A 101 1.62 -9.28 17.73
CA VAL A 101 2.51 -8.97 18.87
C VAL A 101 2.51 -10.05 19.95
N GLU A 102 1.50 -10.93 19.97
CA GLU A 102 1.48 -12.13 20.83
C GLU A 102 2.36 -13.26 20.27
N THR A 103 2.58 -13.29 18.96
CA THR A 103 3.27 -14.38 18.27
C THR A 103 4.73 -14.05 17.97
N VAL A 104 5.02 -12.78 17.64
CA VAL A 104 6.34 -12.35 17.16
C VAL A 104 6.76 -11.06 17.86
N SER A 105 8.03 -10.99 18.24
CA SER A 105 8.67 -9.76 18.70
C SER A 105 9.43 -9.11 17.56
N ALA A 106 9.29 -7.79 17.42
CA ALA A 106 10.13 -7.04 16.50
C ALA A 106 11.61 -7.12 16.94
N PRO A 107 12.58 -7.12 15.99
CA PRO A 107 13.99 -7.10 16.34
C PRO A 107 14.34 -5.88 17.21
N ALA A 108 15.35 -6.04 18.07
CA ALA A 108 15.84 -4.93 18.88
C ALA A 108 16.23 -3.74 17.99
N ASP A 109 15.83 -2.53 18.42
CA ASP A 109 16.13 -1.27 17.73
C ASP A 109 15.63 -1.18 16.27
N VAL A 110 14.66 -2.03 15.88
CA VAL A 110 14.02 -2.00 14.56
C VAL A 110 12.50 -1.85 14.69
N ILE A 111 11.96 -0.83 14.03
CA ILE A 111 10.53 -0.65 13.84
C ILE A 111 10.12 -1.44 12.61
N THR A 112 9.17 -2.37 12.75
CA THR A 112 8.61 -3.11 11.61
C THR A 112 7.24 -2.54 11.25
N VAL A 113 7.08 -2.09 10.01
CA VAL A 113 5.83 -1.50 9.52
C VAL A 113 5.22 -2.42 8.48
N VAL A 114 4.03 -2.94 8.76
CA VAL A 114 3.23 -3.70 7.81
C VAL A 114 2.30 -2.71 7.11
N TYR A 115 2.44 -2.56 5.80
CA TYR A 115 1.61 -1.68 4.98
C TYR A 115 0.47 -2.47 4.33
N LEU A 116 -0.74 -1.96 4.51
CA LEU A 116 -1.97 -2.60 4.07
C LEU A 116 -2.87 -1.59 3.38
N GLU A 117 -3.78 -2.09 2.55
CA GLU A 117 -4.95 -1.34 2.12
C GLU A 117 -6.15 -1.87 2.90
N THR A 118 -6.82 -1.02 3.68
CA THR A 118 -8.11 -1.35 4.29
C THR A 118 -9.23 -0.91 3.36
N TYR A 119 -10.14 -1.82 3.00
CA TYR A 119 -11.15 -1.60 1.97
C TYR A 119 -12.50 -2.23 2.33
N GLY A 120 -13.51 -1.97 1.49
CA GLY A 120 -14.88 -2.38 1.77
C GLY A 120 -15.60 -1.46 2.75
N GLY A 121 -16.69 -1.94 3.37
CA GLY A 121 -17.46 -1.22 4.37
C GLY A 121 -17.88 0.17 3.92
N LYS A 122 -17.32 1.18 4.60
CA LYS A 122 -17.58 2.61 4.35
C LYS A 122 -16.29 3.39 4.08
N THR A 123 -15.20 2.71 3.69
CA THR A 123 -13.87 3.33 3.53
C THR A 123 -13.88 4.41 2.45
N THR A 124 -14.37 4.08 1.25
CA THR A 124 -14.44 4.97 0.09
C THR A 124 -15.70 4.72 -0.73
N ALA A 125 -15.95 5.57 -1.73
CA ALA A 125 -17.02 5.34 -2.71
C ALA A 125 -16.82 4.05 -3.54
N ALA A 126 -15.58 3.53 -3.61
CA ALA A 126 -15.25 2.29 -4.30
C ALA A 126 -15.55 1.05 -3.47
N ALA A 127 -15.88 1.16 -2.18
CA ALA A 127 -16.20 0.02 -1.30
C ALA A 127 -17.22 -0.96 -1.91
N LYS A 128 -18.23 -0.43 -2.63
CA LYS A 128 -19.25 -1.23 -3.33
C LYS A 128 -18.70 -2.17 -4.42
N GLN A 129 -17.48 -1.92 -4.91
CA GLN A 129 -16.81 -2.79 -5.87
C GLN A 129 -16.24 -4.06 -5.23
N TYR A 130 -16.03 -4.02 -3.92
CA TYR A 130 -15.41 -5.10 -3.15
C TYR A 130 -16.39 -5.83 -2.24
N THR A 131 -17.51 -5.21 -1.87
CA THR A 131 -18.54 -5.86 -1.05
C THR A 131 -19.94 -5.32 -1.33
N SER A 132 -20.95 -6.19 -1.32
CA SER A 132 -22.37 -5.84 -1.24
C SER A 132 -22.86 -5.75 0.22
N GLN A 133 -22.17 -6.42 1.14
CA GLN A 133 -22.58 -6.61 2.54
C GLN A 133 -22.00 -5.56 3.50
N ARG A 134 -21.17 -4.63 3.00
CA ARG A 134 -20.43 -3.63 3.80
C ARG A 134 -19.45 -4.26 4.78
N GLU A 135 -18.89 -5.40 4.44
CA GLU A 135 -17.80 -6.01 5.17
C GLU A 135 -16.51 -5.21 4.98
N PHE A 136 -15.65 -5.19 6.00
CA PHE A 136 -14.31 -4.64 5.88
C PHE A 136 -13.31 -5.77 5.63
N GLY A 137 -12.32 -5.48 4.80
CA GLY A 137 -11.18 -6.36 4.57
C GLY A 137 -9.88 -5.58 4.51
N TYR A 138 -8.78 -6.32 4.45
CA TYR A 138 -7.47 -5.73 4.20
C TYR A 138 -6.60 -6.62 3.32
N ARG A 139 -5.63 -6.02 2.64
CA ARG A 139 -4.56 -6.73 1.93
C ARG A 139 -3.22 -6.09 2.23
N VAL A 140 -2.24 -6.89 2.63
CA VAL A 140 -0.85 -6.47 2.81
C VAL A 140 -0.19 -6.34 1.44
N PHE A 141 0.51 -5.23 1.18
CA PHE A 141 1.24 -5.06 -0.07
C PHE A 141 2.74 -4.80 0.10
N ASP A 142 3.19 -4.35 1.27
CA ASP A 142 4.61 -4.13 1.56
C ASP A 142 4.87 -4.25 3.08
N VAL A 143 6.13 -4.52 3.44
CA VAL A 143 6.63 -4.43 4.81
C VAL A 143 7.95 -3.68 4.79
N SER A 144 8.16 -2.78 5.75
CA SER A 144 9.41 -2.05 5.92
C SER A 144 10.00 -2.30 7.30
N ARG A 145 11.34 -2.31 7.35
CA ARG A 145 12.11 -2.29 8.59
C ARG A 145 12.88 -0.97 8.66
N ILE A 146 12.74 -0.26 9.77
CA ILE A 146 13.33 1.06 9.99
C ILE A 146 14.14 1.00 11.28
N ALA A 147 15.42 1.34 11.21
CA ALA A 147 16.25 1.46 12.40
C ALA A 147 15.75 2.60 13.29
N MET A 148 15.66 2.37 14.60
CA MET A 148 15.14 3.36 15.55
C MET A 148 15.96 4.66 15.59
N GLU A 149 17.25 4.59 15.26
CA GLU A 149 18.14 5.76 15.17
C GLU A 149 17.67 6.79 14.13
N HIS A 150 16.88 6.40 13.13
CA HIS A 150 16.29 7.36 12.18
C HIS A 150 15.39 8.39 12.88
N LEU A 151 14.83 8.06 14.05
CA LEU A 151 14.00 8.98 14.83
C LEU A 151 14.82 10.09 15.53
N ASP A 152 16.15 10.00 15.54
CA ASP A 152 17.02 11.03 16.12
C ASP A 152 17.13 12.27 15.24
N ALA A 153 16.90 12.12 13.93
CA ALA A 153 16.89 13.23 12.99
C ALA A 153 15.69 14.18 13.21
N SER A 154 15.73 15.35 12.58
CA SER A 154 14.57 16.24 12.54
C SER A 154 13.44 15.61 11.72
N ARG A 155 12.20 16.04 11.95
CA ARG A 155 11.04 15.52 11.22
C ARG A 155 11.16 15.78 9.71
N GLU A 156 11.73 16.93 9.34
CA GLU A 156 11.99 17.34 7.96
C GLU A 156 13.04 16.44 7.31
N ALA A 157 14.12 16.10 8.03
CA ALA A 157 15.15 15.17 7.56
C ALA A 157 14.59 13.75 7.39
N ILE A 158 13.75 13.29 8.32
CA ILE A 158 13.05 12.00 8.20
C ILE A 158 12.15 11.98 6.95
N ALA A 159 11.38 13.04 6.73
CA ALA A 159 10.52 13.12 5.55
C ALA A 159 11.35 13.11 4.25
N ALA A 160 12.44 13.89 4.19
CA ALA A 160 13.33 13.89 3.03
C ALA A 160 13.98 12.52 2.80
N TRP A 161 14.47 11.85 3.85
CA TRP A 161 15.03 10.50 3.75
C TRP A 161 14.03 9.51 3.16
N ARG A 162 12.78 9.50 3.64
CA ARG A 162 11.71 8.64 3.12
C ARG A 162 11.40 8.91 1.65
N GLU A 163 11.18 10.17 1.26
CA GLU A 163 10.78 10.53 -0.11
C GLU A 163 11.90 10.25 -1.14
N ASN A 164 13.16 10.19 -0.71
CA ASN A 164 14.30 9.88 -1.57
C ASN A 164 14.71 8.39 -1.53
N GLY A 165 13.80 7.49 -1.17
CA GLY A 165 14.02 6.05 -1.21
C GLY A 165 14.86 5.49 -0.04
N GLY A 166 15.03 6.26 1.03
CA GLY A 166 15.79 5.81 2.19
C GLY A 166 15.13 4.70 3.00
N GLN A 167 13.83 4.50 2.82
CA GLN A 167 13.08 3.44 3.48
C GLN A 167 13.28 2.09 2.79
N SER A 168 13.85 1.12 3.50
CA SER A 168 14.00 -0.25 3.01
C SER A 168 12.70 -1.05 3.14
N PHE A 169 12.41 -1.88 2.13
CA PHE A 169 11.27 -2.78 2.09
C PHE A 169 11.77 -4.22 1.96
N LEU A 170 10.99 -5.17 2.46
CA LEU A 170 11.26 -6.59 2.25
C LEU A 170 11.14 -6.93 0.76
N GLU A 171 12.04 -7.79 0.30
CA GLU A 171 11.96 -8.38 -1.03
C GLU A 171 10.73 -9.29 -1.15
N GLU A 172 10.34 -9.64 -2.38
CA GLU A 172 9.13 -10.44 -2.63
C GLU A 172 9.07 -11.74 -1.82
N GLN A 173 10.17 -12.51 -1.79
CA GLN A 173 10.19 -13.78 -1.07
C GLN A 173 10.10 -13.57 0.44
N GLU A 174 10.85 -12.61 0.98
CA GLU A 174 10.81 -12.29 2.41
C GLU A 174 9.43 -11.77 2.85
N LEU A 175 8.77 -10.97 2.00
CA LEU A 175 7.41 -10.50 2.23
C LEU A 175 6.42 -11.67 2.24
N ALA A 176 6.53 -12.60 1.29
CA ALA A 176 5.70 -13.80 1.22
C ALA A 176 5.87 -14.70 2.45
N ASP A 177 7.12 -14.96 2.83
CA ASP A 177 7.45 -15.80 3.99
C ASP A 177 6.96 -15.16 5.29
N LEU A 178 7.16 -13.85 5.46
CA LEU A 178 6.66 -13.13 6.64
C LEU A 178 5.15 -13.15 6.68
N ALA A 179 4.47 -12.84 5.57
CA ALA A 179 3.02 -12.85 5.51
C ALA A 179 2.44 -14.23 5.83
N ALA A 180 3.03 -15.31 5.30
CA ALA A 180 2.64 -16.67 5.62
C ALA A 180 2.84 -16.99 7.11
N SER A 181 3.99 -16.65 7.69
CA SER A 181 4.29 -16.87 9.11
C SER A 181 3.34 -16.12 10.06
N LEU A 182 2.82 -14.98 9.61
CA LEU A 182 1.92 -14.12 10.37
C LEU A 182 0.46 -14.30 9.97
N GLU A 183 0.12 -15.28 9.12
CA GLU A 183 -1.23 -15.49 8.60
C GLU A 183 -1.86 -14.18 8.07
N LEU A 184 -1.08 -13.44 7.28
CA LEU A 184 -1.50 -12.20 6.66
C LEU A 184 -1.85 -12.42 5.19
N GLU A 185 -2.98 -11.86 4.77
CA GLU A 185 -3.39 -11.93 3.38
C GLU A 185 -2.69 -10.84 2.55
N LEU A 186 -1.81 -11.29 1.66
CA LEU A 186 -1.16 -10.43 0.68
C LEU A 186 -2.12 -10.01 -0.44
N THR A 187 -1.86 -8.86 -1.07
CA THR A 187 -2.45 -8.54 -2.37
C THR A 187 -2.15 -9.68 -3.36
N PRO A 188 -3.16 -10.22 -4.07
CA PRO A 188 -2.96 -11.33 -5.00
C PRO A 188 -1.92 -10.98 -6.06
N ARG A 189 -0.97 -11.89 -6.26
CA ARG A 189 0.04 -11.78 -7.33
C ARG A 189 -0.59 -12.17 -8.66
N ILE A 190 -0.27 -11.37 -9.67
CA ILE A 190 -0.73 -11.54 -11.05
C ILE A 190 0.51 -11.86 -11.87
N GLU A 191 0.48 -12.99 -12.56
CA GLU A 191 1.56 -13.42 -13.44
C GLU A 191 1.64 -12.51 -14.66
N LEU A 192 2.83 -11.96 -14.93
CA LEU A 192 3.12 -11.20 -16.14
C LEU A 192 3.78 -12.10 -17.17
N ARG A 193 3.08 -12.38 -18.28
CA ARG A 193 3.57 -13.24 -19.36
C ARG A 193 4.28 -12.48 -20.47
N GLU A 194 3.99 -11.19 -20.57
CA GLU A 194 4.52 -10.29 -21.59
C GLU A 194 5.08 -9.03 -20.91
N PRO A 195 6.06 -8.34 -21.53
CA PRO A 195 6.50 -7.04 -21.06
C PRO A 195 5.35 -6.02 -21.00
N LEU A 196 5.49 -5.01 -20.14
CA LEU A 196 4.52 -3.92 -20.09
C LEU A 196 4.50 -3.17 -21.44
N PRO A 197 3.31 -2.93 -22.03
CA PRO A 197 3.21 -2.09 -23.21
C PRO A 197 3.65 -0.65 -22.89
N THR A 198 4.26 0.03 -23.85
CA THR A 198 4.81 1.38 -23.64
C THR A 198 3.95 2.49 -24.23
N SER A 199 2.95 2.15 -25.05
CA SER A 199 2.00 3.13 -25.56
C SER A 199 0.77 3.22 -24.66
N ILE A 200 0.21 4.42 -24.51
CA ILE A 200 -0.99 4.66 -23.70
C ILE A 200 -2.18 3.78 -24.15
N PRO A 201 -2.51 3.67 -25.46
CA PRO A 201 -3.63 2.84 -25.89
C PRO A 201 -3.42 1.35 -25.64
N GLU A 202 -2.22 0.82 -25.93
CA GLU A 202 -1.92 -0.60 -25.72
C GLU A 202 -1.91 -0.94 -24.23
N THR A 203 -1.38 -0.06 -23.39
CA THR A 203 -1.37 -0.27 -21.94
C THR A 203 -2.78 -0.29 -21.36
N HIS A 204 -3.68 0.53 -21.87
CA HIS A 204 -5.08 0.50 -21.42
C HIS A 204 -5.76 -0.82 -21.81
N ALA A 205 -5.60 -1.26 -23.07
CA ALA A 205 -6.16 -2.53 -23.53
C ALA A 205 -5.56 -3.74 -22.79
N TRP A 206 -4.25 -3.70 -22.54
CA TRP A 206 -3.56 -4.69 -21.72
C TRP A 206 -4.12 -4.73 -20.29
N LEU A 207 -4.31 -3.56 -19.65
CA LEU A 207 -4.88 -3.47 -18.31
C LEU A 207 -6.29 -4.08 -18.24
N GLU A 208 -7.15 -3.79 -19.23
CA GLU A 208 -8.48 -4.37 -19.34
C GLU A 208 -8.46 -5.91 -19.47
N SER A 209 -7.48 -6.46 -20.21
CA SER A 209 -7.32 -7.91 -20.35
C SER A 209 -6.76 -8.58 -19.09
N MET A 210 -5.83 -7.90 -18.40
CA MET A 210 -5.10 -8.46 -17.26
C MET A 210 -5.94 -8.48 -15.99
N LEU A 211 -6.80 -7.48 -15.80
CA LEU A 211 -7.58 -7.32 -14.58
C LEU A 211 -9.05 -6.99 -14.91
N PRO A 212 -9.81 -7.95 -15.47
CA PRO A 212 -11.20 -7.73 -15.89
C PRO A 212 -12.16 -7.56 -14.70
N ALA A 213 -11.79 -8.09 -13.53
CA ALA A 213 -12.52 -7.96 -12.28
C ALA A 213 -11.53 -7.87 -11.11
N THR A 214 -11.98 -7.34 -9.97
CA THR A 214 -11.22 -7.37 -8.73
C THR A 214 -10.96 -8.81 -8.29
N LEU A 215 -9.75 -9.05 -7.80
CA LEU A 215 -9.29 -10.31 -7.22
C LEU A 215 -9.48 -10.35 -5.70
N VAL A 216 -9.99 -9.27 -5.10
CA VAL A 216 -10.07 -9.10 -3.65
C VAL A 216 -11.50 -8.80 -3.17
N ALA A 217 -12.51 -9.20 -3.95
CA ALA A 217 -13.91 -9.15 -3.51
C ALA A 217 -14.10 -9.93 -2.18
N LEU A 218 -14.85 -9.33 -1.26
CA LEU A 218 -15.20 -9.90 0.04
C LEU A 218 -16.44 -10.80 -0.04
N ASP A 219 -17.31 -10.54 -1.02
CA ASP A 219 -18.48 -11.35 -1.30
C ASP A 219 -18.73 -11.48 -2.80
N THR A 220 -19.51 -12.49 -3.18
CA THR A 220 -19.79 -12.84 -4.58
C THR A 220 -20.69 -11.84 -5.31
N GLU A 221 -21.32 -10.91 -4.58
CA GLU A 221 -22.26 -9.92 -5.13
C GLU A 221 -21.63 -8.52 -5.24
N ALA A 222 -20.34 -8.39 -4.97
CA ALA A 222 -19.60 -7.16 -5.10
C ALA A 222 -19.62 -6.61 -6.56
N GLY A 223 -19.51 -5.29 -6.71
CA GLY A 223 -19.56 -4.63 -8.02
C GLY A 223 -18.43 -5.01 -8.98
N GLY A 224 -17.33 -5.55 -8.46
CA GLY A 224 -16.31 -6.27 -9.23
C GLY A 224 -15.28 -5.39 -9.94
N ARG A 225 -15.35 -4.05 -9.87
CA ARG A 225 -14.43 -3.18 -10.61
C ARG A 225 -13.15 -2.86 -9.83
N PRO A 226 -11.97 -3.23 -10.33
CA PRO A 226 -10.68 -2.84 -9.73
C PRO A 226 -10.31 -1.38 -10.05
N GLU A 227 -9.43 -0.78 -9.27
CA GLU A 227 -8.85 0.55 -9.60
C GLU A 227 -7.71 0.43 -10.63
N GLY A 228 -6.94 -0.66 -10.57
CA GLY A 228 -5.86 -0.92 -11.50
C GLY A 228 -4.81 -1.87 -10.95
N LEU A 229 -3.56 -1.69 -11.35
CA LEU A 229 -2.41 -2.50 -10.96
C LEU A 229 -1.33 -1.68 -10.27
N VAL A 230 -0.58 -2.34 -9.40
CA VAL A 230 0.77 -1.95 -8.98
C VAL A 230 1.74 -2.96 -9.57
N VAL A 231 2.81 -2.49 -10.18
CA VAL A 231 3.88 -3.31 -10.76
C VAL A 231 5.20 -2.92 -10.11
N ARG A 232 6.03 -3.91 -9.75
CA ARG A 232 7.32 -3.68 -9.08
C ARG A 232 8.36 -4.73 -9.42
N THR A 233 9.63 -4.40 -9.22
CA THR A 233 10.74 -5.37 -9.18
C THR A 233 10.69 -6.18 -7.88
N ALA A 234 11.31 -7.37 -7.89
CA ALA A 234 11.31 -8.28 -6.73
C ALA A 234 12.01 -7.69 -5.50
N ASP A 235 13.05 -6.88 -5.72
CA ASP A 235 13.80 -6.14 -4.70
C ASP A 235 13.09 -4.84 -4.25
N ARG A 236 11.93 -4.54 -4.82
CA ARG A 236 11.11 -3.35 -4.57
C ARG A 236 11.80 -2.01 -4.90
N SER A 237 12.96 -2.02 -5.57
CA SER A 237 13.71 -0.82 -5.96
C SER A 237 12.99 0.05 -6.99
N ARG A 238 12.15 -0.57 -7.83
CA ARG A 238 11.28 0.12 -8.80
C ARG A 238 9.84 -0.30 -8.61
N ILE A 239 8.93 0.67 -8.73
CA ILE A 239 7.50 0.46 -8.59
C ILE A 239 6.73 1.48 -9.41
N ALA A 240 5.59 1.10 -9.97
CA ALA A 240 4.66 2.01 -10.60
C ALA A 240 3.20 1.57 -10.40
N LYS A 241 2.28 2.52 -10.50
CA LYS A 241 0.83 2.27 -10.52
C LYS A 241 0.24 2.52 -11.91
N ILE A 242 -0.71 1.70 -12.30
CA ILE A 242 -1.42 1.73 -13.59
C ILE A 242 -2.91 1.72 -13.27
N ARG A 243 -3.62 2.85 -13.42
CA ARG A 243 -5.04 2.98 -13.00
C ARG A 243 -5.97 3.16 -14.18
N PHE A 244 -7.08 2.42 -14.22
CA PHE A 244 -8.09 2.55 -15.29
C PHE A 244 -8.53 4.00 -15.49
N GLU A 245 -8.78 4.72 -14.40
CA GLU A 245 -9.25 6.11 -14.45
C GLU A 245 -8.28 7.04 -15.21
N ASP A 246 -6.97 6.87 -15.05
CA ASP A 246 -5.98 7.72 -15.70
C ASP A 246 -6.03 7.56 -17.23
N TYR A 247 -6.12 6.32 -17.72
CA TYR A 247 -6.22 6.02 -19.16
C TYR A 247 -7.56 6.43 -19.75
N GLN A 248 -8.67 6.17 -19.05
CA GLN A 248 -10.01 6.58 -19.48
C GLN A 248 -10.14 8.10 -19.57
N ARG A 249 -9.58 8.85 -18.61
CA ARG A 249 -9.54 10.31 -18.65
C ARG A 249 -8.69 10.81 -19.82
N HIS A 250 -7.56 10.17 -20.10
CA HIS A 250 -6.72 10.51 -21.25
C HIS A 250 -7.48 10.31 -22.58
N GLN A 251 -8.15 9.17 -22.77
CA GLN A 251 -8.92 8.89 -23.98
C GLN A 251 -10.07 9.88 -24.20
N LYS A 252 -10.85 10.21 -23.15
CA LYS A 252 -11.94 11.19 -23.24
C LYS A 252 -11.44 12.57 -23.69
N ARG A 253 -10.27 13.00 -23.21
CA ARG A 253 -9.65 14.27 -23.60
C ARG A 253 -9.16 14.25 -25.04
N ALA A 254 -8.56 13.14 -25.49
CA ALA A 254 -8.14 13.00 -26.87
C ALA A 254 -9.34 13.03 -27.84
N ALA A 255 -10.48 12.46 -27.45
CA ALA A 255 -11.70 12.50 -28.23
C ALA A 255 -12.33 13.90 -28.31
N GLY A 256 -12.33 14.67 -27.22
CA GLY A 256 -12.88 16.03 -27.19
C GLY A 256 -12.00 17.13 -27.81
N LYS A 257 -10.78 16.78 -28.25
CA LYS A 257 -9.88 17.65 -29.02
C LYS A 257 -9.99 17.44 -30.54
N LYS A 258 -10.74 16.42 -30.98
CA LYS A 258 -11.09 16.19 -32.39
C LYS A 258 -12.36 16.96 -32.72
#